data_AF-A0A0N4WPD7-F1
#
_entry.id   AF-A0A0N4WPD7-F1
#
_cell.length_a   1.000
_cell.length_b   1.000
_cell.length_c   1.000
_cell.angle_alpha   90.00
_cell.angle_beta   90.00
_cell.angle_gamma   90.00
#
_symmetry.space_group_name_H-M   'P 1'
#
loop_
_entity.id
_entity.type
_entity.pdbx_description
1 polymer ?
#
loop_
_entity_poly.entity_id
_entity_poly.type
_entity_poly.pdbx_seq_one_letter_code
_entity_poly.pdbx_strand_id
1 'polypeptide(L)'
;MFGLSTMTSAASESFLTNVREEANCILAEIVRLAGFIPQDFLDPSSSKYKLLILDFNYFTRTVHYEKVIEESEELQDSFYNAYGDLITRFSALFQAFANFLCSLKDYCDQVGNDRVGISYLDLMDVDILFHIGMVLMYIENFLPGPIRERIYVAIYRNSDERRNVEFLADFLRMHPTSSEPSYLFDRLKLSESFVEKCLSCCETIHREGTNDFGKLYVDRSTLIKWVFMCLVFKSSTLKNDTIKMRQIVEDFFRDEWVGVFALTSFQF
;
A
#
# COMPACT_ATOMS: atom_id res chain seq x y z
N MET A 1 -24.26 -1.33 -8.01
CA MET A 1 -24.08 -2.65 -7.40
C MET A 1 -24.28 -3.71 -8.47
N PHE A 2 -23.20 -4.14 -9.12
CA PHE A 2 -23.16 -5.41 -9.85
C PHE A 2 -22.43 -6.39 -8.92
N GLY A 3 -23.10 -7.47 -8.53
CA GLY A 3 -22.52 -8.48 -7.64
C GLY A 3 -21.42 -9.24 -8.37
N LEU A 4 -20.22 -9.26 -7.78
CA LEU A 4 -19.06 -10.03 -8.25
C LEU A 4 -19.23 -11.57 -8.12
N SER A 5 -20.43 -12.07 -7.80
CA SER A 5 -20.64 -13.43 -7.30
C SER A 5 -20.46 -14.58 -8.30
N THR A 6 -19.99 -14.33 -9.52
CA THR A 6 -19.47 -15.38 -10.44
C THR A 6 -18.58 -14.75 -11.53
N MET A 7 -17.42 -14.21 -11.16
CA MET A 7 -16.42 -13.86 -12.18
C MET A 7 -15.89 -15.13 -12.86
N THR A 8 -15.95 -15.18 -14.19
CA THR A 8 -15.30 -16.24 -14.95
C THR A 8 -13.77 -16.14 -14.80
N SER A 9 -13.05 -17.22 -15.12
CA SER A 9 -11.57 -17.23 -15.10
C SER A 9 -10.98 -16.04 -15.90
N ALA A 10 -11.50 -15.81 -17.11
CA ALA A 10 -11.08 -14.70 -17.97
C ALA A 10 -11.43 -13.32 -17.40
N ALA A 11 -12.57 -13.18 -16.73
CA ALA A 11 -12.95 -11.91 -16.10
C ALA A 11 -12.07 -11.61 -14.87
N SER A 12 -11.68 -12.66 -14.13
CA SER A 12 -10.73 -12.55 -13.01
C SER A 12 -9.34 -12.17 -13.52
N GLU A 13 -8.85 -12.80 -14.59
CA GLU A 13 -7.57 -12.48 -15.20
C GLU A 13 -7.50 -11.03 -15.71
N SER A 14 -8.55 -10.56 -16.40
CA SER A 14 -8.62 -9.16 -16.84
C SER A 14 -8.64 -8.19 -15.68
N PHE A 15 -9.39 -8.48 -14.61
CA PHE A 15 -9.39 -7.67 -13.40
C PHE A 15 -8.00 -7.58 -12.77
N LEU A 16 -7.33 -8.72 -12.54
CA LEU A 16 -6.00 -8.76 -11.93
C LEU A 16 -4.95 -8.07 -12.80
N THR A 17 -5.05 -8.16 -14.13
CA THR A 17 -4.16 -7.43 -15.03
C THR A 17 -4.32 -5.92 -14.88
N ASN A 18 -5.56 -5.41 -14.89
CA ASN A 18 -5.83 -3.98 -14.71
C ASN A 18 -5.33 -3.48 -13.34
N VAL A 19 -5.55 -4.28 -12.30
CA VAL A 19 -5.07 -3.97 -10.95
C VAL A 19 -3.54 -3.86 -10.91
N ARG A 20 -2.82 -4.77 -11.59
CA ARG A 20 -1.36 -4.73 -11.67
C ARG A 20 -0.88 -3.44 -12.33
N GLU A 21 -1.53 -3.04 -13.42
CA GLU A 21 -1.22 -1.79 -14.12
C GLU A 21 -1.51 -0.57 -13.23
N GLU A 22 -2.64 -0.58 -12.51
CA GLU A 22 -3.01 0.47 -11.55
C GLU A 22 -1.99 0.57 -10.41
N ALA A 23 -1.55 -0.56 -9.84
CA ALA A 23 -0.51 -0.59 -8.82
C ALA A 23 0.79 0.06 -9.32
N ASN A 24 1.22 -0.28 -10.53
CA ASN A 24 2.43 0.30 -11.12
C ASN A 24 2.30 1.81 -11.34
N CYS A 25 1.12 2.28 -11.76
CA CYS A 25 0.84 3.72 -11.86
C CYS A 25 0.91 4.40 -10.50
N ILE A 26 0.31 3.81 -9.47
CA ILE A 26 0.34 4.32 -8.09
C ILE A 26 1.79 4.38 -7.57
N LEU A 27 2.56 3.31 -7.75
CA LEU A 27 3.97 3.25 -7.32
C LEU A 27 4.81 4.35 -7.98
N ALA A 28 4.68 4.51 -9.30
CA ALA A 28 5.39 5.56 -10.03
C ALA A 28 4.97 6.95 -9.56
N GLU A 29 3.68 7.17 -9.32
CA GLU A 29 3.15 8.44 -8.87
C GLU A 29 3.58 8.80 -7.44
N ILE A 30 3.65 7.82 -6.52
CA ILE A 30 4.19 8.00 -5.17
C ILE A 30 5.62 8.55 -5.25
N VAL A 31 6.51 7.85 -5.97
CA VAL A 31 7.93 8.25 -6.08
C VAL A 31 8.04 9.62 -6.73
N ARG A 32 7.27 9.86 -7.79
CA ARG A 32 7.27 11.14 -8.51
C ARG A 32 6.84 12.28 -7.60
N LEU A 33 5.70 12.16 -6.92
CA LEU A 33 5.16 13.22 -6.07
C LEU A 33 5.99 13.43 -4.79
N ALA A 34 6.61 12.38 -4.27
CA ALA A 34 7.52 12.50 -3.13
C ALA A 34 8.69 13.45 -3.41
N GLY A 35 9.21 13.44 -4.64
CA GLY A 35 10.24 14.38 -5.09
C GLY A 35 9.78 15.84 -5.21
N PHE A 36 8.47 16.11 -5.14
CA PHE A 36 7.90 17.46 -5.25
C PHE A 36 7.35 17.99 -3.92
N ILE A 37 7.55 17.30 -2.80
CA ILE A 37 7.06 17.76 -1.50
C ILE A 37 7.83 19.02 -1.07
N PRO A 38 7.16 20.17 -0.88
CA PRO A 38 7.80 21.41 -0.48
C PRO A 38 8.36 21.32 0.94
N GLN A 39 9.43 22.08 1.20
CA GLN A 39 10.02 22.18 2.54
C GLN A 39 8.99 22.61 3.60
N ASP A 40 8.00 23.43 3.22
CA ASP A 40 6.90 23.84 4.10
C ASP A 40 6.10 22.66 4.68
N PHE A 41 5.89 21.60 3.90
CA PHE A 41 5.20 20.39 4.36
C PHE A 41 6.11 19.50 5.20
N LEU A 42 7.43 19.51 4.94
CA LEU A 42 8.43 18.75 5.71
C LEU A 42 8.65 19.35 7.11
N ASP A 43 8.87 20.66 7.16
CA ASP A 43 9.05 21.44 8.37
C ASP A 43 8.09 22.66 8.40
N PRO A 44 6.84 22.47 8.88
CA PRO A 44 5.89 23.56 8.99
C PRO A 44 6.35 24.67 9.94
N SER A 45 7.22 24.37 10.91
CA SER A 45 7.68 25.32 11.93
C SER A 45 8.35 26.56 11.32
N SER A 46 9.08 26.36 10.23
CA SER A 46 9.78 27.41 9.47
C SER A 46 8.92 28.03 8.36
N SER A 47 7.75 27.46 8.08
CA SER A 47 6.88 27.92 7.01
C SER A 47 6.08 29.17 7.39
N LYS A 48 5.92 30.09 6.43
CA LYS A 48 4.92 31.15 6.53
C LYS A 48 3.48 30.62 6.53
N TYR A 49 3.27 29.39 6.01
CA TYR A 49 1.97 28.71 5.92
C TYR A 49 1.70 27.77 7.10
N LYS A 50 2.49 27.81 8.17
CA LYS A 50 2.37 26.91 9.33
C LYS A 50 0.98 26.79 9.95
N LEU A 51 0.15 27.84 9.83
CA LEU A 51 -1.22 27.86 10.33
C LEU A 51 -2.18 27.02 9.47
N LEU A 52 -1.83 26.78 8.21
CA LEU A 52 -2.63 26.06 7.22
C LEU A 52 -2.15 24.62 7.01
N ILE A 53 -0.88 24.34 7.32
CA ILE A 53 -0.29 23.00 7.22
C ILE A 53 -0.57 22.24 8.52
N LEU A 54 -1.74 21.61 8.57
CA LEU A 54 -2.29 20.92 9.75
C LEU A 54 -2.25 19.41 9.57
N ASP A 55 -1.98 18.67 10.65
CA ASP A 55 -2.07 17.20 10.67
C ASP A 55 -3.49 16.71 11.05
N PHE A 56 -3.67 15.40 11.29
CA PHE A 56 -5.00 14.85 11.59
C PHE A 56 -5.60 15.32 12.92
N ASN A 57 -4.87 16.05 13.78
CA ASN A 57 -5.48 16.76 14.91
C ASN A 57 -6.51 17.79 14.45
N TYR A 58 -6.44 18.25 13.19
CA TYR A 58 -7.46 19.08 12.57
C TYR A 58 -8.87 18.51 12.73
N PHE A 59 -9.05 17.21 12.46
CA PHE A 59 -10.36 16.55 12.56
C PHE A 59 -10.89 16.46 14.01
N THR A 60 -10.00 16.55 15.00
CA THR A 60 -10.37 16.54 16.43
C THR A 60 -10.72 17.94 16.93
N ARG A 61 -10.13 18.99 16.36
CA ARG A 61 -10.25 20.38 16.82
C ARG A 61 -10.68 21.34 15.71
N THR A 62 -11.55 20.87 14.81
CA THR A 62 -11.93 21.59 13.58
C THR A 62 -12.38 23.02 13.85
N VAL A 63 -13.27 23.22 14.82
CA VAL A 63 -13.80 24.56 15.18
C VAL A 63 -12.70 25.54 15.60
N HIS A 64 -11.67 25.05 16.31
CA HIS A 64 -10.56 25.89 16.73
C HIS A 64 -9.69 26.31 15.54
N TYR A 65 -9.36 25.37 14.67
CA TYR A 65 -8.53 25.64 13.50
C TYR A 65 -9.23 26.53 12.48
N GLU A 66 -10.50 26.27 12.14
CA GLU A 66 -11.22 27.09 11.17
C GLU A 66 -11.34 28.54 11.63
N LYS A 67 -11.57 28.80 12.93
CA LYS A 67 -11.57 30.18 13.46
C LYS A 67 -10.24 30.91 13.21
N VAL A 68 -9.11 30.24 13.44
CA VAL A 68 -7.78 30.84 13.23
C VAL A 68 -7.51 31.08 11.74
N ILE A 69 -8.05 30.22 10.88
CA ILE A 69 -7.85 30.31 9.43
C ILE A 69 -8.74 31.38 8.80
N GLU A 70 -9.98 31.54 9.27
CA GLU A 70 -10.89 32.62 8.87
C GLU A 70 -10.26 34.01 9.13
N GLU A 71 -9.47 34.15 10.19
CA GLU A 71 -8.71 35.38 10.49
C GLU A 71 -7.52 35.61 9.53
N SER A 72 -7.21 34.66 8.64
CA SER A 72 -6.02 34.63 7.77
C SER A 72 -6.35 34.36 6.29
N GLU A 73 -7.42 34.93 5.76
CA GLU A 73 -7.91 34.68 4.38
C GLU A 73 -6.84 34.90 3.29
N GLU A 74 -6.10 36.02 3.33
CA GLU A 74 -5.03 36.31 2.35
C GLU A 74 -3.92 35.24 2.34
N LEU A 75 -3.62 34.67 3.51
CA LEU A 75 -2.63 33.60 3.64
C LEU A 75 -3.15 32.30 3.03
N GLN A 76 -4.45 32.02 3.17
CA GLN A 76 -5.11 30.87 2.58
C GLN A 76 -5.08 30.94 1.05
N ASP A 77 -5.46 32.09 0.48
CA ASP A 77 -5.39 32.29 -0.97
C ASP A 77 -3.97 32.13 -1.49
N SER A 78 -2.98 32.74 -0.79
CA SER A 78 -1.58 32.59 -1.14
C SER A 78 -1.09 31.12 -1.08
N PHE A 79 -1.60 30.33 -0.14
CA PHE A 79 -1.24 28.92 0.03
C PHE A 79 -1.77 28.06 -1.12
N TYR A 80 -3.05 28.19 -1.46
CA TYR A 80 -3.64 27.40 -2.55
C TYR A 80 -3.20 27.88 -3.94
N ASN A 81 -2.87 29.16 -4.09
CA ASN A 81 -2.18 29.64 -5.30
C ASN A 81 -0.77 29.04 -5.45
N ALA A 82 -0.06 28.78 -4.34
CA ALA A 82 1.28 28.22 -4.38
C ALA A 82 1.30 26.69 -4.56
N TYR A 83 0.38 25.96 -3.90
CA TYR A 83 0.41 24.49 -3.84
C TYR A 83 -0.83 23.80 -4.40
N GLY A 84 -1.82 24.52 -4.93
CA GLY A 84 -3.08 23.94 -5.42
C GLY A 84 -2.90 22.83 -6.45
N ASP A 85 -1.96 23.01 -7.39
CA ASP A 85 -1.62 21.97 -8.38
C ASP A 85 -1.04 20.71 -7.74
N LEU A 86 -0.17 20.88 -6.74
CA LEU A 86 0.43 19.77 -6.00
C LEU A 86 -0.63 19.01 -5.19
N ILE A 87 -1.48 19.76 -4.47
CA ILE A 87 -2.58 19.24 -3.68
C ILE A 87 -3.55 18.45 -4.57
N THR A 88 -3.87 18.97 -5.76
CA THR A 88 -4.74 18.28 -6.72
C THR A 88 -4.15 16.95 -7.18
N ARG A 89 -2.83 16.89 -7.44
CA ARG A 89 -2.15 15.65 -7.82
C ARG A 89 -2.13 14.62 -6.68
N PHE A 90 -1.85 15.05 -5.46
CA PHE A 90 -1.93 14.16 -4.29
C PHE A 90 -3.36 13.70 -4.02
N SER A 91 -4.37 14.53 -4.26
CA SER A 91 -5.78 14.13 -4.18
C SER A 91 -6.08 12.98 -5.14
N ALA A 92 -5.65 13.09 -6.40
CA ALA A 92 -5.78 12.01 -7.37
C ALA A 92 -5.05 10.73 -6.93
N LEU A 93 -3.81 10.85 -6.43
CA LEU A 93 -3.03 9.72 -5.92
C LEU A 93 -3.77 9.02 -4.76
N PHE A 94 -4.25 9.76 -3.77
CA PHE A 94 -4.95 9.17 -2.63
C PHE A 94 -6.28 8.53 -3.01
N GLN A 95 -7.01 9.10 -3.98
CA GLN A 95 -8.22 8.46 -4.49
C GLN A 95 -7.92 7.16 -5.26
N ALA A 96 -6.90 7.16 -6.14
CA ALA A 96 -6.46 5.95 -6.83
C ALA A 96 -6.03 4.87 -5.82
N PHE A 97 -5.23 5.25 -4.83
CA PHE A 97 -4.81 4.38 -3.73
C PHE A 97 -5.99 3.77 -2.96
N ALA A 98 -6.99 4.58 -2.60
CA ALA A 98 -8.17 4.07 -1.90
C ALA A 98 -8.97 3.09 -2.77
N ASN A 99 -9.21 3.43 -4.03
CA ASN A 99 -9.96 2.57 -4.95
C ASN A 99 -9.23 1.23 -5.19
N PHE A 100 -7.92 1.28 -5.39
CA PHE A 100 -7.05 0.13 -5.52
C PHE A 100 -7.16 -0.81 -4.31
N LEU A 101 -6.98 -0.29 -3.09
CA LEU A 101 -7.01 -1.13 -1.88
C LEU A 101 -8.42 -1.68 -1.59
N CYS A 102 -9.46 -0.85 -1.74
CA CYS A 102 -10.84 -1.30 -1.51
C CYS A 102 -11.26 -2.40 -2.48
N SER A 103 -11.00 -2.22 -3.79
CA SER A 103 -11.35 -3.22 -4.81
C SER A 103 -10.61 -4.55 -4.61
N LEU A 104 -9.34 -4.48 -4.20
CA LEU A 104 -8.54 -5.67 -3.95
C LEU A 104 -8.92 -6.41 -2.68
N LYS A 105 -9.28 -5.69 -1.63
CA LYS A 105 -9.76 -6.31 -0.40
C LYS A 105 -11.01 -7.14 -0.69
N ASP A 106 -11.97 -6.58 -1.44
CA ASP A 106 -13.18 -7.30 -1.82
C ASP A 106 -12.88 -8.55 -2.67
N TYR A 107 -11.88 -8.47 -3.56
CA TYR A 107 -11.41 -9.62 -4.33
C TYR A 107 -10.81 -10.71 -3.43
N CYS A 108 -9.86 -10.34 -2.56
CA CYS A 108 -9.15 -11.28 -1.68
C CYS A 108 -10.10 -12.00 -0.70
N ASP A 109 -11.17 -11.33 -0.27
CA ASP A 109 -12.21 -11.90 0.58
C ASP A 109 -13.10 -12.92 -0.18
N GLN A 110 -13.18 -12.82 -1.52
CA GLN A 110 -14.03 -13.66 -2.38
C GLN A 110 -13.29 -14.83 -3.03
N VAL A 111 -11.96 -14.77 -3.16
CA VAL A 111 -11.18 -15.87 -3.76
C VAL A 111 -11.26 -17.11 -2.86
N GLY A 112 -12.01 -18.10 -3.31
CA GLY A 112 -12.12 -19.41 -2.65
C GLY A 112 -10.84 -20.25 -2.77
N ASN A 113 -10.66 -21.16 -1.82
CA ASN A 113 -9.58 -22.14 -1.75
C ASN A 113 -9.77 -23.34 -2.70
N ASP A 114 -10.73 -23.28 -3.62
CA ASP A 114 -11.25 -24.46 -4.34
C ASP A 114 -10.44 -24.84 -5.59
N ARG A 115 -9.34 -24.13 -5.92
CA ARG A 115 -8.50 -24.47 -7.07
C ARG A 115 -7.53 -25.60 -6.69
N VAL A 116 -7.54 -26.68 -7.47
CA VAL A 116 -6.64 -27.84 -7.29
C VAL A 116 -5.42 -27.67 -8.19
N GLY A 117 -4.22 -27.74 -7.59
CA GLY A 117 -2.94 -27.51 -8.29
C GLY A 117 -2.64 -26.02 -8.51
N ILE A 118 -1.46 -25.73 -9.07
CA ILE A 118 -1.07 -24.35 -9.42
C ILE A 118 -1.62 -24.02 -10.81
N SER A 119 -2.48 -23.00 -10.89
CA SER A 119 -2.92 -22.41 -12.15
C SER A 119 -2.29 -21.04 -12.39
N TYR A 120 -2.42 -20.52 -13.62
CA TYR A 120 -1.97 -19.15 -13.93
C TYR A 120 -2.62 -18.10 -13.02
N LEU A 121 -3.90 -18.27 -12.67
CA LEU A 121 -4.58 -17.37 -11.75
C LEU A 121 -3.98 -17.42 -10.32
N ASP A 122 -3.46 -18.56 -9.87
CA ASP A 122 -2.81 -18.64 -8.56
C ASP A 122 -1.45 -17.92 -8.56
N LEU A 123 -0.77 -17.87 -9.71
CA LEU A 123 0.41 -17.02 -9.88
C LEU A 123 0.04 -15.53 -9.86
N MET A 124 -1.07 -15.17 -10.50
CA MET A 124 -1.57 -13.80 -10.48
C MET A 124 -2.03 -13.36 -9.08
N ASP A 125 -2.65 -14.25 -8.30
CA ASP A 125 -3.05 -13.98 -6.92
C ASP A 125 -1.82 -13.59 -6.07
N VAL A 126 -0.73 -14.35 -6.19
CA VAL A 126 0.54 -14.07 -5.49
C VAL A 126 1.15 -12.75 -5.97
N ASP A 127 1.17 -12.54 -7.28
CA ASP A 127 1.71 -11.31 -7.87
C ASP A 127 0.93 -10.06 -7.42
N ILE A 128 -0.39 -10.16 -7.31
CA ILE A 128 -1.23 -9.08 -6.80
C ILE A 128 -0.97 -8.83 -5.31
N LEU A 129 -0.84 -9.88 -4.49
CA LEU A 129 -0.44 -9.72 -3.09
C LEU A 129 0.91 -8.99 -2.97
N PHE A 130 1.86 -9.31 -3.86
CA PHE A 130 3.13 -8.62 -3.95
C PHE A 130 2.95 -7.12 -4.27
N HIS A 131 2.12 -6.76 -5.25
CA HIS A 131 1.86 -5.36 -5.62
C HIS A 131 1.15 -4.57 -4.52
N ILE A 132 0.19 -5.17 -3.80
CA ILE A 132 -0.43 -4.54 -2.62
C ILE A 132 0.67 -4.18 -1.61
N GLY A 133 1.51 -5.15 -1.26
CA GLY A 133 2.57 -4.94 -0.29
C GLY A 133 3.58 -3.87 -0.72
N MET A 134 3.94 -3.84 -2.00
CA MET A 134 4.81 -2.79 -2.55
C MET A 134 4.20 -1.40 -2.41
N VAL A 135 2.91 -1.24 -2.74
CA VAL A 135 2.19 0.03 -2.60
C VAL A 135 2.17 0.49 -1.13
N LEU A 136 1.95 -0.42 -0.19
CA LEU A 136 1.99 -0.13 1.25
C LEU A 136 3.39 0.26 1.74
N MET A 137 4.44 -0.40 1.25
CA MET A 137 5.82 -0.02 1.61
C MET A 137 6.21 1.34 1.03
N TYR A 138 5.82 1.61 -0.21
CA TYR A 138 6.17 2.85 -0.90
C TYR A 138 5.48 4.06 -0.26
N ILE A 139 4.20 3.94 0.12
CA ILE A 139 3.53 5.04 0.80
C ILE A 139 4.19 5.33 2.15
N GLU A 140 4.65 4.33 2.90
CA GLU A 140 5.34 4.57 4.17
C GLU A 140 6.73 5.18 3.98
N ASN A 141 7.51 4.68 3.01
CA ASN A 141 8.88 5.12 2.77
C ASN A 141 8.96 6.52 2.15
N PHE A 142 8.09 6.82 1.18
CA PHE A 142 8.15 8.07 0.41
C PHE A 142 7.16 9.12 0.91
N LEU A 143 6.09 8.73 1.61
CA LEU A 143 5.10 9.63 2.19
C LEU A 143 4.88 9.33 3.68
N PRO A 144 5.88 9.61 4.54
CA PRO A 144 5.80 9.32 5.97
C PRO A 144 4.56 9.93 6.63
N GLY A 145 4.08 9.30 7.71
CA GLY A 145 2.86 9.68 8.46
C GLY A 145 2.57 11.17 8.56
N PRO A 146 3.45 11.98 9.16
CA PRO A 146 3.20 13.41 9.33
C PRO A 146 2.99 14.14 7.99
N ILE A 147 3.71 13.74 6.95
CA ILE A 147 3.69 14.39 5.64
C ILE A 147 2.38 14.10 4.91
N ARG A 148 2.00 12.81 4.82
CA ARG A 148 0.74 12.44 4.17
C ARG A 148 -0.49 12.96 4.92
N GLU A 149 -0.44 13.05 6.25
CA GLU A 149 -1.52 13.67 7.03
C GLU A 149 -1.68 15.15 6.67
N ARG A 150 -0.58 15.91 6.67
CA ARG A 150 -0.57 17.34 6.31
C ARG A 150 -1.12 17.60 4.91
N ILE A 151 -0.66 16.80 3.95
CA ILE A 151 -1.13 16.87 2.56
C ILE A 151 -2.63 16.54 2.50
N TYR A 152 -3.07 15.49 3.17
CA TYR A 152 -4.47 15.09 3.14
C TYR A 152 -5.41 16.11 3.78
N VAL A 153 -5.01 16.79 4.86
CA VAL A 153 -5.81 17.87 5.43
C VAL A 153 -5.92 19.05 4.48
N ALA A 154 -4.82 19.41 3.80
CA ALA A 154 -4.86 20.45 2.77
C ALA A 154 -5.79 20.08 1.61
N ILE A 155 -5.81 18.81 1.18
CA ILE A 155 -6.77 18.29 0.19
C ILE A 155 -8.20 18.41 0.71
N TYR A 156 -8.44 17.93 1.94
CA TYR A 156 -9.76 17.90 2.55
C TYR A 156 -10.37 19.30 2.68
N ARG A 157 -9.56 20.29 3.04
CA ARG A 157 -10.00 21.69 3.18
C ARG A 157 -10.26 22.37 1.84
N ASN A 158 -9.63 21.93 0.75
CA ASN A 158 -9.77 22.51 -0.58
C ASN A 158 -10.88 21.88 -1.43
N SER A 159 -11.49 20.78 -0.97
CA SER A 159 -12.41 19.96 -1.77
C SER A 159 -13.78 19.84 -1.12
N ASP A 160 -14.83 20.19 -1.88
CA ASP A 160 -16.22 19.89 -1.52
C ASP A 160 -16.56 18.41 -1.74
N GLU A 161 -15.86 17.74 -2.67
CA GLU A 161 -16.04 16.31 -2.92
C GLU A 161 -15.29 15.47 -1.90
N ARG A 162 -16.02 14.57 -1.24
CA ARG A 162 -15.55 13.74 -0.13
C ARG A 162 -15.72 12.25 -0.43
N ARG A 163 -14.92 11.73 -1.35
CA ARG A 163 -14.87 10.29 -1.68
C ARG A 163 -13.87 9.56 -0.78
N ASN A 164 -14.24 8.36 -0.34
CA ASN A 164 -13.40 7.48 0.50
C ASN A 164 -12.84 8.15 1.77
N VAL A 165 -13.49 9.19 2.30
CA VAL A 165 -12.93 10.01 3.39
C VAL A 165 -12.67 9.21 4.66
N GLU A 166 -13.63 8.39 5.08
CA GLU A 166 -13.47 7.56 6.28
C GLU A 166 -12.29 6.59 6.14
N PHE A 167 -12.20 5.92 4.99
CA PHE A 167 -11.09 5.03 4.68
C PHE A 167 -9.76 5.77 4.67
N LEU A 168 -9.65 6.90 3.96
CA LEU A 168 -8.40 7.66 3.85
C LEU A 168 -7.96 8.28 5.17
N ALA A 169 -8.90 8.82 5.95
CA ALA A 169 -8.61 9.38 7.27
C ALA A 169 -8.18 8.31 8.27
N ASP A 170 -8.66 7.07 8.14
CA ASP A 170 -8.17 5.95 8.94
C ASP A 170 -6.82 5.42 8.43
N PHE A 171 -6.72 5.19 7.12
CA PHE A 171 -5.58 4.52 6.51
C PHE A 171 -4.31 5.37 6.46
N LEU A 172 -4.43 6.66 6.17
CA LEU A 172 -3.26 7.56 6.11
C LEU A 172 -2.76 7.97 7.51
N ARG A 173 -3.53 7.73 8.57
CA ARG A 173 -3.18 8.13 9.93
C ARG A 173 -1.86 7.50 10.38
N MET A 174 -0.93 8.30 10.85
CA MET A 174 0.32 7.87 11.46
C MET A 174 0.02 6.96 12.67
N HIS A 175 0.78 5.87 12.80
CA HIS A 175 0.71 5.06 14.02
C HIS A 175 1.68 5.64 15.07
N PRO A 176 1.19 6.08 16.24
CA PRO A 176 2.04 6.78 17.21
C PRO A 176 3.06 5.88 17.92
N THR A 177 2.89 4.56 17.87
CA THR A 177 3.67 3.58 18.67
C THR A 177 4.44 2.55 17.85
N SER A 178 4.28 2.53 16.52
CA SER A 178 4.93 1.53 15.67
C SER A 178 6.06 2.19 14.89
N SER A 179 7.31 1.88 15.25
CA SER A 179 8.46 2.15 14.38
C SER A 179 8.57 1.14 13.23
N GLU A 180 7.78 0.05 13.26
CA GLU A 180 7.75 -0.95 12.20
C GLU A 180 6.69 -0.57 11.14
N PRO A 181 7.03 -0.52 9.84
CA PRO A 181 6.09 -0.30 8.73
C PRO A 181 4.95 -1.34 8.64
N SER A 182 5.05 -2.45 9.39
CA SER A 182 4.08 -3.56 9.35
C SER A 182 2.65 -3.15 9.74
N TYR A 183 2.48 -2.04 10.47
CA TYR A 183 1.14 -1.64 10.93
C TYR A 183 0.18 -1.31 9.76
N LEU A 184 0.68 -0.90 8.59
CA LEU A 184 -0.18 -0.66 7.40
C LEU A 184 -0.74 -1.98 6.85
N PHE A 185 0.04 -3.05 6.93
CA PHE A 185 -0.37 -4.40 6.55
C PHE A 185 -1.44 -4.91 7.51
N ASP A 186 -1.24 -4.72 8.82
CA ASP A 186 -2.22 -5.05 9.85
C ASP A 186 -3.51 -4.22 9.70
N ARG A 187 -3.39 -2.95 9.30
CA ARG A 187 -4.53 -2.06 9.09
C ARG A 187 -5.40 -2.46 7.90
N LEU A 188 -4.79 -2.95 6.81
CA LEU A 188 -5.53 -3.41 5.63
C LEU A 188 -6.44 -4.60 5.96
N LYS A 189 -6.07 -5.43 6.96
CA LYS A 189 -6.82 -6.62 7.40
C LYS A 189 -7.17 -7.53 6.22
N LEU A 190 -6.16 -7.87 5.43
CA LEU A 190 -6.34 -8.78 4.31
C LEU A 190 -6.70 -10.19 4.83
N SER A 191 -7.48 -10.94 4.05
CA SER A 191 -7.86 -12.31 4.38
C SER A 191 -6.65 -13.21 4.64
N GLU A 192 -6.55 -13.77 5.85
CA GLU A 192 -5.45 -14.68 6.22
C GLU A 192 -5.43 -15.93 5.33
N SER A 193 -6.59 -16.41 4.89
CA SER A 193 -6.66 -17.57 3.99
C SER A 193 -6.10 -17.26 2.62
N PHE A 194 -6.32 -16.05 2.11
CA PHE A 194 -5.74 -15.61 0.83
C PHE A 194 -4.21 -15.52 0.92
N VAL A 195 -3.68 -14.96 2.01
CA VAL A 195 -2.23 -14.87 2.24
C VAL A 195 -1.61 -16.27 2.38
N GLU A 196 -2.26 -17.19 3.11
CA GLU A 196 -1.78 -18.57 3.24
C GLU A 196 -1.81 -19.32 1.90
N LYS A 197 -2.85 -19.10 1.09
CA LYS A 197 -2.94 -19.64 -0.28
C LYS A 197 -1.76 -19.17 -1.12
N CYS A 198 -1.45 -17.88 -1.10
CA CYS A 198 -0.33 -17.31 -1.85
C CYS A 198 1.02 -17.90 -1.40
N LEU A 199 1.23 -18.02 -0.09
CA LEU A 199 2.45 -18.64 0.46
C LEU A 199 2.56 -20.12 0.05
N SER A 200 1.46 -20.88 0.17
CA SER A 200 1.41 -22.29 -0.21
C SER A 200 1.67 -22.50 -1.71
N CYS A 201 1.19 -21.58 -2.55
CA CYS A 201 1.50 -21.56 -3.99
C CYS A 201 3.02 -21.46 -4.19
N CYS A 202 3.68 -20.49 -3.53
CA CYS A 202 5.13 -20.31 -3.63
C CYS A 202 5.92 -21.54 -3.16
N GLU A 203 5.54 -22.14 -2.03
CA GLU A 203 6.15 -23.37 -1.49
C GLU A 203 5.99 -24.56 -2.45
N THR A 204 4.86 -24.66 -3.13
CA THR A 204 4.60 -25.72 -4.11
C THR A 204 5.47 -25.55 -5.35
N ILE A 205 5.55 -24.33 -5.90
CA ILE A 205 6.44 -24.01 -7.04
C ILE A 205 7.89 -24.38 -6.70
N HIS A 206 8.35 -24.10 -5.49
CA HIS A 206 9.70 -24.46 -5.07
C HIS A 206 9.93 -25.98 -5.11
N ARG A 207 9.02 -26.75 -4.49
CA ARG A 207 9.10 -28.20 -4.24
C ARG A 207 9.04 -29.04 -5.51
N GLU A 208 8.18 -28.69 -6.46
CA GLU A 208 7.93 -29.53 -7.64
C GLU A 208 9.05 -29.49 -8.70
N GLY A 209 10.10 -28.70 -8.47
CA GLY A 209 11.31 -28.75 -9.30
C GLY A 209 11.13 -28.09 -10.67
N THR A 210 12.07 -28.30 -11.59
CA THR A 210 12.12 -27.65 -12.92
C THR A 210 11.04 -28.11 -13.91
N ASN A 211 10.26 -29.13 -13.56
CA ASN A 211 9.28 -29.74 -14.47
C ASN A 211 7.85 -29.25 -14.23
N ASP A 212 7.65 -28.27 -13.32
CA ASP A 212 6.34 -27.76 -12.95
C ASP A 212 5.96 -26.47 -13.72
N PHE A 213 4.65 -26.31 -13.95
CA PHE A 213 4.01 -25.16 -14.59
C PHE A 213 4.46 -23.84 -13.95
N GLY A 214 4.58 -23.76 -12.62
CA GLY A 214 4.94 -22.52 -11.93
C GLY A 214 6.31 -21.95 -12.32
N LYS A 215 7.34 -22.80 -12.47
CA LYS A 215 8.71 -22.35 -12.82
C LYS A 215 8.85 -21.91 -14.28
N LEU A 216 7.89 -22.23 -15.14
CA LEU A 216 7.85 -21.71 -16.51
C LEU A 216 7.59 -20.19 -16.52
N TYR A 217 6.87 -19.70 -15.52
CA TYR A 217 6.43 -18.29 -15.44
C TYR A 217 7.18 -17.48 -14.40
N VAL A 218 7.77 -18.12 -13.38
CA VAL A 218 8.36 -17.43 -12.22
C VAL A 218 9.80 -17.88 -12.02
N ASP A 219 10.73 -16.94 -12.17
CA ASP A 219 12.13 -17.16 -11.82
C ASP A 219 12.34 -17.21 -10.31
N ARG A 220 13.50 -17.75 -9.89
CA ARG A 220 13.83 -17.91 -8.46
C ARG A 220 13.84 -16.59 -7.70
N SER A 221 14.37 -15.50 -8.26
CA SER A 221 14.45 -14.23 -7.54
C SER A 221 13.06 -13.63 -7.34
N THR A 222 12.18 -13.75 -8.34
CA THR A 222 10.77 -13.34 -8.23
C THR A 222 10.05 -14.14 -7.14
N LEU A 223 10.25 -15.46 -7.12
CA LEU A 223 9.67 -16.35 -6.10
C LEU A 223 10.11 -15.95 -4.68
N ILE A 224 11.39 -15.60 -4.48
CA ILE A 224 11.92 -15.14 -3.20
C ILE A 224 11.25 -13.84 -2.75
N LYS A 225 11.04 -12.88 -3.66
CA LYS A 225 10.35 -11.61 -3.37
C LYS A 225 8.89 -11.83 -2.97
N TRP A 226 8.21 -12.74 -3.66
CA TRP A 226 6.83 -13.12 -3.35
C TRP A 226 6.71 -13.77 -1.97
N VAL A 227 7.59 -14.73 -1.64
CA VAL A 227 7.63 -15.35 -0.30
C VAL A 227 7.89 -14.31 0.77
N PHE A 228 8.87 -13.42 0.57
CA PHE A 228 9.14 -12.33 1.49
C PHE A 228 7.88 -11.50 1.76
N MET A 229 7.17 -11.09 0.70
CA MET A 229 5.97 -10.28 0.88
C MET A 229 4.85 -11.04 1.60
N CYS A 230 4.63 -12.32 1.29
CA CYS A 230 3.67 -13.15 2.01
C CYS A 230 3.95 -13.18 3.52
N LEU A 231 5.23 -13.23 3.91
CA LEU A 231 5.65 -13.23 5.32
C LEU A 231 5.45 -11.88 6.00
N VAL A 232 5.61 -10.77 5.26
CA VAL A 232 5.31 -9.42 5.79
C VAL A 232 3.82 -9.31 6.13
N PHE A 233 2.93 -9.82 5.27
CA PHE A 233 1.50 -9.92 5.57
C PHE A 233 1.18 -10.92 6.69
N LYS A 234 2.03 -11.93 6.91
CA LYS A 234 1.86 -12.98 7.92
C LYS A 234 2.87 -12.83 9.06
N SER A 235 2.86 -11.67 9.72
CA SER A 235 3.81 -11.31 10.78
C SER A 235 3.86 -12.32 11.94
N SER A 236 2.75 -13.04 12.21
CA SER A 236 2.68 -14.11 13.20
C SER A 236 3.58 -15.31 12.86
N THR A 237 3.64 -15.73 11.60
CA THR A 237 4.57 -16.78 11.15
C THR A 237 6.01 -16.31 11.32
N LEU A 238 6.31 -15.07 10.91
CA LEU A 238 7.64 -14.48 11.02
C LEU A 238 8.13 -14.45 12.49
N LYS A 239 7.26 -14.07 13.42
CA LYS A 239 7.63 -13.83 14.82
C LYS A 239 7.54 -15.09 15.70
N ASN A 240 6.60 -16.00 15.42
CA ASN A 240 6.24 -17.08 16.36
C ASN A 240 6.48 -18.50 15.83
N ASP A 241 6.56 -18.72 14.51
CA ASP A 241 6.72 -20.06 13.94
C ASP A 241 8.17 -20.34 13.53
N THR A 242 9.00 -20.67 14.53
CA THR A 242 10.44 -20.90 14.33
C THR A 242 10.72 -22.09 13.40
N ILE A 243 9.85 -23.09 13.36
CA ILE A 243 10.05 -24.29 12.53
C ILE A 243 9.78 -23.94 11.07
N LYS A 244 8.61 -23.34 10.77
CA LYS A 244 8.27 -22.92 9.41
C LYS A 244 9.26 -21.88 8.89
N MET A 245 9.64 -20.89 9.73
CA MET A 245 10.62 -19.88 9.32
C MET A 245 12.00 -20.46 9.06
N ARG A 246 12.47 -21.45 9.82
CA ARG A 246 13.74 -22.13 9.53
C ARG A 246 13.70 -22.78 8.16
N GLN A 247 12.64 -23.53 7.87
CA GLN A 247 12.47 -24.19 6.58
C GLN A 247 12.47 -23.17 5.44
N ILE A 248 11.68 -22.10 5.56
CA ILE A 248 11.62 -21.02 4.56
C ILE A 248 12.99 -20.39 4.31
N VAL A 249 13.76 -20.12 5.37
CA VAL A 249 15.12 -19.58 5.23
C VAL A 249 16.03 -20.56 4.48
N GLU A 250 15.96 -21.84 4.83
CA GLU A 250 16.77 -22.88 4.19
C GLU A 250 16.42 -23.10 2.71
N ASP A 251 15.13 -23.01 2.37
CA ASP A 251 14.60 -23.29 1.03
C ASP A 251 14.76 -22.07 0.09
N PHE A 252 14.51 -20.85 0.58
CA PHE A 252 14.42 -19.65 -0.27
C PHE A 252 15.61 -18.70 -0.09
N PHE A 253 16.06 -18.48 1.14
CA PHE A 253 16.96 -17.37 1.45
C PHE A 253 18.43 -17.78 1.69
N ARG A 254 18.74 -19.08 1.68
CA ARG A 254 20.10 -19.61 1.95
C ARG A 254 21.21 -18.95 1.12
N ASP A 255 20.96 -18.69 -0.16
CA ASP A 255 21.96 -18.20 -1.11
C ASP A 255 21.74 -16.74 -1.56
N GLU A 256 20.55 -16.16 -1.33
CA GLU A 256 20.14 -14.82 -1.79
C GLU A 256 19.61 -13.94 -0.66
N TRP A 257 20.50 -13.53 0.24
CA TRP A 257 20.17 -12.59 1.32
C TRP A 257 20.06 -11.15 0.78
N VAL A 258 20.87 -10.81 -0.23
CA VAL A 258 21.07 -9.42 -0.70
C VAL A 258 19.86 -8.84 -1.43
N GLY A 259 19.06 -9.66 -2.15
CA GLY A 259 17.87 -9.18 -2.86
C GLY A 259 16.71 -8.77 -1.92
N VAL A 260 16.58 -9.47 -0.79
CA VAL A 260 15.68 -9.10 0.32
C VAL A 260 16.18 -7.87 1.04
N PHE A 261 17.50 -7.78 1.22
CA PHE A 261 18.12 -6.54 1.65
C PHE A 261 17.77 -5.41 0.68
N ALA A 262 17.90 -5.53 -0.64
CA ALA A 262 17.56 -4.42 -1.57
C ALA A 262 16.09 -3.94 -1.47
N LEU A 263 15.12 -4.85 -1.25
CA LEU A 263 13.72 -4.47 -0.98
C LEU A 263 13.53 -3.76 0.37
N THR A 264 14.36 -4.07 1.36
CA THR A 264 14.40 -3.38 2.67
C THR A 264 15.38 -2.18 2.69
N SER A 265 16.30 -2.08 1.72
CA SER A 265 17.37 -1.08 1.57
C SER A 265 16.95 0.10 0.71
N PHE A 266 15.65 0.23 0.39
CA PHE A 266 15.05 1.55 0.17
C PHE A 266 15.05 2.42 1.45
N GLN A 267 15.70 1.96 2.52
CA GLN A 267 16.36 2.82 3.50
C GLN A 267 17.80 3.12 3.06
N PHE A 268 18.00 4.16 2.24
CA PHE A 268 19.15 5.09 2.30
C PHE A 268 18.82 6.38 1.54
#